data_AF-A0A7S6YXN2-F1
#
_entry.id   AF-A0A7S6YXN2-F1
#
_cell.length_a   1.000
_cell.length_b   1.000
_cell.length_c   1.000
_cell.angle_alpha   90.00
_cell.angle_beta   90.00
_cell.angle_gamma   90.00
#
_symmetry.space_group_name_H-M   'P 1'
#
loop_
_entity.id
_entity.type
_entity.pdbx_description
1 polymer ?
#
loop_
_entity_poly.entity_id
_entity_poly.type
_entity_poly.pdbx_seq_one_letter_code
_entity_poly.pdbx_strand_id
1 'polypeptide(L)'
;MRYGFASVAVACAIALSGCVSMAPHYARPDAPVPSVIGSTGSTGNADTGTPNAAALDWRQVVTDARLQQVVALALDNNRDLRVAVLNIEQARAQYRIQRANLFPSVDATVSHTAQRAAAATSFTGAAQVIRSASGEVGISSWELDLFGRIRSLKNEALESYLASEQTQRSTRLSLVAEVANDWLTVAADQQRLALAQQTLDSQRKTLRLTELQHDNGIVSGLDLAQIQTSVESARADVANYATQLAQSRNALNLVVGTSVPVALLPASDAIETGVALAPLPAQLESRVLLQRPDVLPAEHTLKAANADIGAARAAFFPTISLTANAGRGSDALSSLFDGDHTWSFSPSVSVPIFRAGALKAELDVATLQKDITIAQYELAIQTAFSEVADALAERTQLEERMHAQQAMVDAAQRSFSLSDARYRNGVDSYLVALDAQRTLYSAQQTLISLRLTEANNRVTLYKVLGGGADAQSAVASTQGPAPALQR
;
A
#
# COMPACT_ATOMS: atom_id res chain seq x y z
N MET A 1 31.56 57.65 13.07
CA MET A 1 32.04 56.26 12.91
C MET A 1 31.74 55.31 14.08
N ARG A 2 30.94 55.69 15.10
CA ARG A 2 30.62 54.81 16.26
C ARG A 2 29.33 53.97 16.13
N TYR A 3 28.49 54.22 15.14
CA TYR A 3 27.24 53.47 14.92
C TYR A 3 27.39 52.25 14.00
N GLY A 4 28.47 52.17 13.21
CA GLY A 4 28.67 51.06 12.27
C GLY A 4 29.00 49.72 12.95
N PHE A 5 29.78 49.74 14.03
CA PHE A 5 30.17 48.53 14.76
C PHE A 5 29.00 47.87 15.52
N ALA A 6 28.02 48.66 16.00
CA ALA A 6 26.83 48.13 16.65
C ALA A 6 25.89 47.45 15.64
N SER A 7 25.71 48.03 14.45
CA SER A 7 24.89 47.44 13.37
C SER A 7 25.49 46.15 12.81
N VAL A 8 26.82 46.06 12.70
CA VAL A 8 27.51 44.82 12.28
C VAL A 8 27.46 43.74 13.36
N ALA A 9 27.55 44.09 14.64
CA ALA A 9 27.43 43.12 15.73
C ALA A 9 26.01 42.52 15.85
N VAL A 10 24.96 43.32 15.63
CA VAL A 10 23.56 42.85 15.61
C VAL A 10 23.31 41.97 14.37
N ALA A 11 23.81 42.36 13.19
CA ALA A 11 23.70 41.54 11.99
C ALA A 11 24.44 40.19 12.12
N CYS A 12 25.62 40.17 12.76
CA CYS A 12 26.34 38.93 13.08
C CYS A 12 25.61 38.09 14.13
N ALA A 13 24.99 38.67 15.16
CA ALA A 13 24.22 37.91 16.15
C ALA A 13 22.98 37.23 15.53
N ILE A 14 22.31 37.89 14.57
CA ILE A 14 21.19 37.32 13.80
C ILE A 14 21.67 36.21 12.84
N ALA A 15 22.90 36.32 12.31
CA ALA A 15 23.50 35.29 11.46
C ALA A 15 24.03 34.08 12.24
N LEU A 16 24.39 34.25 13.52
CA LEU A 16 24.87 33.20 14.43
C LEU A 16 23.76 32.47 15.20
N SER A 17 22.56 33.07 15.31
CA SER A 17 21.35 32.33 15.71
C SER A 17 20.85 31.51 14.52
N GLY A 18 21.51 30.38 14.27
CA GLY A 18 21.04 29.40 13.30
C GLY A 18 19.58 29.09 13.58
N CYS A 19 18.69 29.55 12.70
CA CYS A 19 17.36 29.04 12.42
C CYS A 19 16.82 28.07 13.48
N VAL A 20 16.38 28.58 14.63
CA VAL A 20 15.93 27.76 15.77
C VAL A 20 14.67 27.01 15.35
N SER A 21 14.74 25.68 15.32
CA SER A 21 13.57 24.81 15.18
C SER A 21 13.12 24.38 16.57
N MET A 22 11.82 24.53 16.87
CA MET A 22 11.24 24.08 18.14
C MET A 22 10.79 22.60 18.11
N ALA A 23 10.97 21.92 16.97
CA ALA A 23 10.65 20.51 16.84
C ALA A 23 11.55 19.65 17.76
N PRO A 24 11.01 18.68 18.51
CA PRO A 24 11.81 17.72 19.26
C PRO A 24 12.76 16.94 18.34
N HIS A 25 13.91 16.51 18.87
CA HIS A 25 14.74 15.54 18.17
C HIS A 25 13.97 14.23 17.98
N TYR A 26 13.99 13.72 16.74
CA TYR A 26 13.41 12.42 16.44
C TYR A 26 14.33 11.32 16.97
N ALA A 27 13.76 10.43 17.77
CA ALA A 27 14.37 9.16 18.17
C ALA A 27 13.40 8.06 17.76
N ARG A 28 13.89 7.06 17.03
CA ARG A 28 13.08 5.92 16.62
C ARG A 28 12.74 5.08 17.87
N PRO A 29 11.46 4.74 18.11
CA PRO A 29 11.09 3.81 19.16
C PRO A 29 11.71 2.43 18.94
N ASP A 30 12.01 1.72 20.04
CA ASP A 30 12.45 0.34 19.97
C ASP A 30 11.35 -0.57 19.41
N ALA A 31 11.73 -1.58 18.64
CA ALA A 31 10.78 -2.52 18.04
C ALA A 31 10.21 -3.47 19.11
N PRO A 32 8.88 -3.52 19.35
CA PRO A 32 8.29 -4.32 20.41
C PRO A 32 8.05 -5.78 19.98
N VAL A 33 9.07 -6.41 19.40
CA VAL A 33 9.05 -7.79 18.88
C VAL A 33 10.37 -8.50 19.19
N PRO A 34 10.40 -9.85 19.23
CA PRO A 34 11.64 -10.60 19.37
C PRO A 34 12.69 -10.23 18.31
N SER A 35 13.98 -10.36 18.65
CA SER A 35 15.10 -10.04 17.73
C SER A 35 15.26 -11.01 16.55
N VAL A 36 14.65 -12.20 16.64
CA VAL A 36 14.69 -13.26 15.63
C VAL A 36 13.29 -13.79 15.38
N ILE A 37 12.99 -14.10 14.12
CA ILE A 37 11.74 -14.71 13.66
C ILE A 37 12.01 -16.21 13.41
N GLY A 38 11.24 -17.10 14.05
CA GLY A 38 11.35 -18.56 13.88
C GLY A 38 11.47 -19.32 15.21
N SER A 39 11.38 -20.66 15.16
CA SER A 39 11.44 -21.49 16.36
C SER A 39 12.86 -21.56 16.93
N THR A 40 12.98 -21.50 18.25
CA THR A 40 14.23 -21.58 19.03
C THR A 40 14.89 -22.96 19.00
N GLY A 41 14.44 -23.89 18.15
CA GLY A 41 14.87 -25.30 18.12
C GLY A 41 15.84 -25.68 16.99
N SER A 42 16.09 -24.80 16.02
CA SER A 42 17.07 -25.04 14.95
C SER A 42 18.31 -24.20 15.19
N THR A 43 19.36 -24.80 15.76
CA THR A 43 20.71 -24.23 15.90
C THR A 43 21.46 -24.22 14.56
N GLY A 44 20.84 -23.70 13.51
CA GLY A 44 21.50 -23.34 12.27
C GLY A 44 22.01 -21.90 12.39
N ASN A 45 23.32 -21.70 12.32
CA ASN A 45 23.93 -20.37 12.30
C ASN A 45 23.21 -19.48 11.27
N ALA A 46 22.79 -18.28 11.70
CA ALA A 46 22.27 -17.25 10.82
C ALA A 46 23.34 -16.91 9.78
N ASP A 47 23.19 -17.45 8.58
CA ASP A 47 24.10 -17.16 7.48
C ASP A 47 23.79 -15.75 6.95
N THR A 48 24.60 -14.80 7.41
CA THR A 48 24.54 -13.37 7.04
C THR A 48 24.76 -13.11 5.55
N GLY A 49 25.04 -14.14 4.75
CA GLY A 49 25.23 -14.07 3.30
C GLY A 49 23.99 -14.39 2.46
N THR A 50 22.84 -14.74 3.04
CA THR A 50 21.66 -15.09 2.23
C THR A 50 21.06 -13.81 1.62
N PRO A 51 20.85 -13.73 0.28
CA PRO A 51 20.32 -12.53 -0.34
C PRO A 51 19.01 -12.11 0.34
N ASN A 52 18.97 -10.86 0.78
CA ASN A 52 17.81 -10.26 1.40
C ASN A 52 16.62 -10.48 0.45
N ALA A 53 15.59 -11.21 0.88
CA ALA A 53 14.40 -11.40 0.04
C ALA A 53 13.76 -10.05 -0.33
N ALA A 54 14.00 -9.00 0.47
CA ALA A 54 13.63 -7.62 0.14
C ALA A 54 14.36 -7.05 -1.10
N ALA A 55 15.47 -7.65 -1.53
CA ALA A 55 16.26 -7.21 -2.68
C ALA A 55 15.89 -7.88 -4.00
N LEU A 56 15.13 -8.98 -3.96
CA LEU A 56 14.73 -9.70 -5.18
C LEU A 56 13.63 -8.93 -5.91
N ASP A 57 13.83 -8.69 -7.22
CA ASP A 57 12.75 -8.18 -8.08
C ASP A 57 11.69 -9.26 -8.23
N TRP A 58 10.42 -8.86 -8.39
CA TRP A 58 9.31 -9.81 -8.53
C TRP A 58 9.50 -10.73 -9.74
N ARG A 59 10.22 -10.29 -10.78
CA ARG A 59 10.56 -11.11 -11.96
C ARG A 59 11.50 -12.27 -11.65
N GLN A 60 12.23 -12.22 -10.55
CA GLN A 60 13.12 -13.30 -10.11
C GLN A 60 12.36 -14.35 -9.31
N VAL A 61 11.16 -14.03 -8.81
CA VAL A 61 10.30 -14.90 -8.00
C VAL A 61 9.16 -15.48 -8.84
N VAL A 62 8.55 -14.66 -9.69
CA VAL A 62 7.58 -15.09 -10.69
C VAL A 62 8.32 -15.71 -11.87
N THR A 63 8.32 -17.03 -11.99
CA THR A 63 9.08 -17.77 -13.01
C THR A 63 8.32 -18.02 -14.29
N ASP A 64 6.98 -18.12 -14.24
CA ASP A 64 6.17 -18.31 -15.44
C ASP A 64 6.07 -17.02 -16.27
N ALA A 65 6.45 -17.12 -17.55
CA ALA A 65 6.50 -15.99 -18.46
C ALA A 65 5.12 -15.40 -18.79
N ARG A 66 4.04 -16.18 -18.70
CA ARG A 66 2.67 -15.69 -18.85
C ARG A 66 2.28 -14.90 -17.62
N LEU A 67 2.54 -15.43 -16.43
CA LEU A 67 2.28 -14.70 -15.18
C LEU A 67 3.07 -13.38 -15.14
N GLN A 68 4.33 -13.36 -15.61
CA GLN A 68 5.08 -12.11 -15.70
C GLN A 68 4.40 -11.06 -16.60
N GLN A 69 3.84 -11.48 -17.73
CA GLN A 69 3.10 -10.58 -18.62
C GLN A 69 1.78 -10.11 -17.99
N VAL A 70 1.09 -10.97 -17.24
CA VAL A 70 -0.13 -10.58 -16.53
C VAL A 70 0.17 -9.56 -15.42
N VAL A 71 1.27 -9.74 -14.67
CA VAL A 71 1.74 -8.76 -13.68
C VAL A 71 2.09 -7.44 -14.36
N ALA A 72 2.79 -7.45 -15.50
CA ALA A 72 3.09 -6.24 -16.25
C ALA A 72 1.81 -5.52 -16.70
N LEU A 73 0.84 -6.25 -17.24
CA LEU A 73 -0.47 -5.70 -17.60
C LEU A 73 -1.17 -5.05 -16.39
N ALA A 74 -1.11 -5.68 -15.22
CA ALA A 74 -1.69 -5.14 -14.00
C ALA A 74 -1.00 -3.85 -13.55
N LEU A 75 0.34 -3.80 -13.57
CA LEU A 75 1.10 -2.60 -13.22
C LEU A 75 0.76 -1.40 -14.13
N ASP A 76 0.41 -1.66 -15.39
CA ASP A 76 0.04 -0.62 -16.36
C ASP A 76 -1.45 -0.21 -16.27
N ASN A 77 -2.34 -1.10 -15.81
CA ASN A 77 -3.79 -0.91 -15.92
C ASN A 77 -4.55 -0.87 -14.58
N ASN A 78 -4.00 -1.35 -13.47
CA ASN A 78 -4.70 -1.36 -12.19
C ASN A 78 -5.00 0.08 -11.70
N ARG A 79 -6.24 0.30 -11.25
CA ARG A 79 -6.73 1.64 -10.87
C ARG A 79 -6.30 2.05 -9.47
N ASP A 80 -6.17 1.10 -8.54
CA ASP A 80 -5.72 1.38 -7.18
C ASP A 80 -4.25 1.81 -7.16
N LEU A 81 -3.39 1.17 -7.96
CA LEU A 81 -2.01 1.59 -8.15
C LEU A 81 -1.93 2.99 -8.79
N ARG A 82 -2.79 3.27 -9.80
CA ARG A 82 -2.84 4.61 -10.41
C ARG A 82 -3.26 5.68 -9.41
N VAL A 83 -4.23 5.40 -8.54
CA VAL A 83 -4.62 6.29 -7.43
C VAL A 83 -3.46 6.50 -6.47
N ALA A 84 -2.73 5.45 -6.09
CA ALA A 84 -1.56 5.56 -5.22
C ALA A 84 -0.47 6.47 -5.82
N VAL A 85 -0.21 6.36 -7.13
CA VAL A 85 0.72 7.27 -7.83
C VAL A 85 0.22 8.72 -7.85
N LEU A 86 -1.07 8.95 -8.08
CA LEU A 86 -1.65 10.30 -8.05
C LEU A 86 -1.61 10.92 -6.65
N ASN A 87 -1.75 10.12 -5.60
CA ASN A 87 -1.63 10.57 -4.21
C ASN A 87 -0.21 11.07 -3.90
N ILE A 88 0.84 10.51 -4.51
CA ILE A 88 2.21 11.05 -4.40
C ILE A 88 2.27 12.47 -4.97
N GLU A 89 1.74 12.70 -6.17
CA GLU A 89 1.76 14.02 -6.80
C GLU A 89 0.91 15.03 -6.03
N GLN A 90 -0.22 14.59 -5.45
CA GLN A 90 -1.04 15.40 -4.54
C GLN A 90 -0.23 15.80 -3.29
N ALA A 91 0.40 14.85 -2.60
CA ALA A 91 1.20 15.12 -1.42
C ALA A 91 2.42 16.01 -1.74
N ARG A 92 3.06 15.80 -2.90
CA ARG A 92 4.14 16.67 -3.40
C ARG A 92 3.64 18.10 -3.64
N ALA A 93 2.44 18.27 -4.21
CA ALA A 93 1.84 19.58 -4.40
C ALA A 93 1.52 20.26 -3.07
N GLN A 94 0.98 19.53 -2.09
CA GLN A 94 0.73 20.04 -0.73
C GLN A 94 2.03 20.47 -0.04
N TYR A 95 3.11 19.67 -0.14
CA TYR A 95 4.44 20.06 0.33
C TYR A 95 4.92 21.35 -0.33
N ARG A 96 4.74 21.51 -1.66
CA ARG A 96 5.13 22.75 -2.36
C ARG A 96 4.33 23.96 -1.86
N ILE A 97 3.04 23.79 -1.54
CA ILE A 97 2.20 24.85 -0.95
C ILE A 97 2.74 25.24 0.43
N GLN A 98 3.00 24.28 1.32
CA GLN A 98 3.55 24.57 2.65
C GLN A 98 4.94 25.22 2.58
N ARG A 99 5.77 24.79 1.63
CA ARG A 99 7.07 25.40 1.37
C ARG A 99 6.95 26.84 0.87
N ALA A 100 5.93 27.16 0.08
CA ALA A 100 5.72 28.51 -0.46
C ALA A 100 5.46 29.53 0.66
N ASN A 101 4.85 29.11 1.79
CA ASN A 101 4.59 29.98 2.94
C ASN A 101 5.87 30.53 3.61
N LEU A 102 7.06 29.98 3.30
CA LEU A 102 8.33 30.55 3.75
C LEU A 102 8.72 31.84 3.00
N PHE A 103 8.12 32.07 1.85
CA PHE A 103 8.39 33.23 1.01
C PHE A 103 7.20 34.20 1.06
N PRO A 104 7.44 35.51 0.93
CA PRO A 104 6.35 36.46 0.83
C PRO A 104 5.57 36.24 -0.48
N SER A 105 4.24 36.23 -0.40
CA SER A 105 3.39 36.37 -1.59
C SER A 105 3.38 37.84 -2.01
N VAL A 106 3.52 38.09 -3.32
CA VAL A 106 3.46 39.43 -3.90
C VAL A 106 2.19 39.52 -4.73
N ASP A 107 1.30 40.41 -4.32
CA ASP A 107 -0.01 40.57 -4.93
C ASP A 107 -0.19 42.01 -5.41
N ALA A 108 -0.95 42.17 -6.50
CA ALA A 108 -1.39 43.47 -6.99
C ALA A 108 -2.84 43.69 -6.55
N THR A 109 -3.07 44.73 -5.77
CA THR A 109 -4.40 45.07 -5.22
C THR A 109 -4.82 46.44 -5.73
N VAL A 110 -6.06 46.54 -6.23
CA VAL A 110 -6.72 47.82 -6.51
C VAL A 110 -7.89 47.95 -5.56
N SER A 111 -7.94 49.06 -4.82
CA SER A 111 -8.99 49.33 -3.85
C SER A 111 -9.63 50.69 -4.11
N HIS A 112 -10.93 50.81 -3.87
CA HIS A 112 -11.65 52.08 -3.81
C HIS A 112 -12.53 52.10 -2.58
N THR A 113 -12.33 53.09 -1.72
CA THR A 113 -13.10 53.27 -0.50
C THR A 113 -13.84 54.60 -0.55
N ALA A 114 -15.12 54.59 -0.19
CA ALA A 114 -15.92 55.79 -0.01
C ALA A 114 -16.61 55.71 1.35
N GLN A 115 -16.29 56.63 2.26
CA GLN A 115 -16.84 56.66 3.61
C GLN A 115 -17.39 58.05 3.94
N ARG A 116 -18.58 58.09 4.57
CA ARG A 116 -19.15 59.33 5.08
C ARG A 116 -18.73 59.52 6.54
N ALA A 117 -17.92 60.54 6.80
CA ALA A 117 -17.63 60.99 8.16
C ALA A 117 -18.76 61.89 8.66
N ALA A 118 -19.23 61.67 9.88
CA ALA A 118 -20.16 62.58 10.55
C ALA A 118 -19.43 63.88 10.92
N ALA A 119 -20.17 64.98 11.07
CA ALA A 119 -19.61 66.27 11.46
C ALA A 119 -18.75 66.18 12.75
N ALA A 120 -19.21 65.38 13.72
CA ALA A 120 -18.53 65.17 15.00
C ALA A 120 -17.20 64.38 14.91
N THR A 121 -16.97 63.62 13.83
CA THR A 121 -15.76 62.80 13.65
C THR A 121 -14.89 63.27 12.48
N SER A 122 -15.29 64.37 11.83
CA SER A 122 -14.61 64.97 10.68
C SER A 122 -13.61 66.03 11.14
N PHE A 123 -12.41 66.04 10.57
CA PHE A 123 -11.39 67.07 10.83
C PHE A 123 -11.87 68.50 10.49
N THR A 124 -12.83 68.63 9.57
CA THR A 124 -13.39 69.93 9.15
C THR A 124 -14.60 70.36 9.99
N GLY A 125 -15.08 69.53 10.92
CA GLY A 125 -16.30 69.80 11.70
C GLY A 125 -17.61 69.72 10.90
N ALA A 126 -17.54 69.36 9.60
CA ALA A 126 -18.70 69.17 8.72
C ALA A 126 -18.78 67.72 8.23
N ALA A 127 -20.01 67.24 8.02
CA ALA A 127 -20.21 65.92 7.42
C ALA A 127 -19.65 65.92 5.99
N GLN A 128 -18.78 64.97 5.69
CA GLN A 128 -18.13 64.88 4.38
C GLN A 128 -18.01 63.43 3.91
N VAL A 129 -17.99 63.25 2.59
CA VAL A 129 -17.72 61.96 1.96
C VAL A 129 -16.25 61.95 1.55
N ILE A 130 -15.48 61.07 2.18
CA ILE A 130 -14.06 60.86 1.88
C ILE A 130 -13.98 59.71 0.89
N ARG A 131 -13.29 59.96 -0.23
CA ARG A 131 -13.02 58.96 -1.25
C ARG A 131 -11.52 58.76 -1.35
N SER A 132 -11.11 57.50 -1.50
CA SER A 132 -9.74 57.14 -1.82
C SER A 132 -9.75 55.97 -2.81
N ALA A 133 -8.84 56.00 -3.76
CA ALA A 133 -8.52 54.90 -4.65
C ALA A 133 -7.03 54.61 -4.51
N SER A 134 -6.66 53.34 -4.41
CA SER A 134 -5.25 52.92 -4.43
C SER A 134 -5.03 51.74 -5.35
N GLY A 135 -3.85 51.71 -5.96
CA GLY A 135 -3.36 50.63 -6.79
C GLY A 135 -1.96 50.29 -6.33
N GLU A 136 -1.80 49.13 -5.68
CA GLU A 136 -0.63 48.78 -4.91
C GLU A 136 -0.14 47.39 -5.30
N VAL A 137 1.18 47.22 -5.35
CA VAL A 137 1.84 45.92 -5.43
C VAL A 137 2.62 45.73 -4.13
N GLY A 138 2.44 44.59 -3.49
CA GLY A 138 3.09 44.38 -2.20
C GLY A 138 2.87 43.01 -1.61
N ILE A 139 3.42 42.84 -0.42
CA ILE A 139 3.33 41.65 0.41
C ILE A 139 2.39 41.96 1.57
N SER A 140 1.44 41.07 1.83
CA SER A 140 0.48 41.23 2.93
C SER A 140 0.72 40.19 4.01
N SER A 141 0.95 40.64 5.24
CA SER A 141 1.03 39.76 6.43
C SER A 141 2.00 38.58 6.30
N TRP A 142 3.11 38.72 5.58
CA TRP A 142 4.11 37.65 5.46
C TRP A 142 4.80 37.42 6.81
N GLU A 143 4.82 36.18 7.29
CA GLU A 143 5.43 35.82 8.57
C GLU A 143 6.93 35.52 8.40
N LEU A 144 7.77 36.25 9.14
CA LEU A 144 9.17 35.88 9.31
C LEU A 144 9.27 34.71 10.28
N ASP A 145 9.58 33.54 9.73
CA ASP A 145 9.67 32.30 10.49
C ASP A 145 10.95 32.20 11.33
N LEU A 146 11.07 32.99 12.41
CA LEU A 146 12.25 33.00 13.28
C LEU A 146 12.33 31.75 14.18
N PHE A 147 11.18 31.33 14.72
CA PHE A 147 11.05 30.21 15.67
C PHE A 147 10.71 28.87 14.99
N GLY A 148 10.64 28.83 13.66
CA GLY A 148 10.53 27.61 12.88
C GLY A 148 9.11 27.02 12.79
N ARG A 149 8.05 27.80 13.03
CA ARG A 149 6.66 27.36 12.90
C ARG A 149 6.36 26.89 11.49
N ILE A 150 6.66 27.72 10.49
CA ILE A 150 6.39 27.40 9.07
C ILE A 150 7.34 26.31 8.59
N ARG A 151 8.61 26.33 9.02
CA ARG A 151 9.55 25.24 8.77
C ARG A 151 9.09 23.89 9.34
N SER A 152 8.49 23.87 10.52
CA SER A 152 7.88 22.67 11.11
C SER A 152 6.73 22.15 10.25
N LEU A 153 5.78 22.99 9.87
CA LEU A 153 4.66 22.61 8.99
C LEU A 153 5.13 22.12 7.60
N LYS A 154 6.17 22.75 7.06
CA LYS A 154 6.81 22.29 5.83
C LYS A 154 7.46 20.90 6.01
N ASN A 155 8.09 20.64 7.15
CA ASN A 155 8.72 19.36 7.43
C ASN A 155 7.67 18.27 7.69
N GLU A 156 6.55 18.58 8.35
CA GLU A 156 5.39 17.68 8.44
C GLU A 156 4.93 17.26 7.04
N ALA A 157 4.64 18.23 6.17
CA ALA A 157 4.17 17.94 4.82
C ALA A 157 5.20 17.19 3.96
N LEU A 158 6.50 17.36 4.23
CA LEU A 158 7.57 16.59 3.59
C LEU A 158 7.50 15.12 4.01
N GLU A 159 7.39 14.85 5.31
CA GLU A 159 7.31 13.49 5.84
C GLU A 159 6.00 12.82 5.38
N SER A 160 4.88 13.55 5.32
CA SER A 160 3.62 13.08 4.72
C SER A 160 3.78 12.72 3.23
N TYR A 161 4.54 13.51 2.46
CA TYR A 161 4.92 13.17 1.09
C TYR A 161 5.78 11.89 1.00
N LEU A 162 6.81 11.76 1.84
CA LEU A 162 7.66 10.58 1.88
C LEU A 162 6.89 9.32 2.32
N ALA A 163 5.93 9.46 3.24
CA ALA A 163 5.01 8.39 3.62
C ALA A 163 4.21 7.90 2.39
N SER A 164 3.68 8.83 1.59
CA SER A 164 2.91 8.49 0.38
C SER A 164 3.73 7.73 -0.67
N GLU A 165 5.03 8.03 -0.80
CA GLU A 165 5.95 7.27 -1.66
C GLU A 165 6.10 5.81 -1.18
N GLN A 166 6.22 5.59 0.13
CA GLN A 166 6.31 4.25 0.69
C GLN A 166 4.98 3.50 0.58
N THR A 167 3.85 4.19 0.78
CA THR A 167 2.51 3.60 0.56
C THR A 167 2.36 3.09 -0.87
N GLN A 168 2.80 3.85 -1.87
CA GLN A 168 2.75 3.40 -3.27
C GLN A 168 3.59 2.15 -3.52
N ARG A 169 4.78 2.05 -2.90
CA ARG A 169 5.62 0.85 -2.98
C ARG A 169 4.92 -0.36 -2.35
N SER A 170 4.26 -0.19 -1.21
CA SER A 170 3.45 -1.22 -0.57
C SER A 170 2.24 -1.64 -1.42
N THR A 171 1.53 -0.69 -2.03
CA THR A 171 0.43 -0.96 -2.97
C THR A 171 0.93 -1.76 -4.17
N ARG A 172 2.07 -1.39 -4.75
CA ARG A 172 2.68 -2.11 -5.86
C ARG A 172 3.03 -3.55 -5.48
N LEU A 173 3.67 -3.75 -4.34
CA LEU A 173 4.05 -5.09 -3.86
C LEU A 173 2.81 -5.95 -3.60
N SER A 174 1.78 -5.37 -2.99
CA SER A 174 0.49 -6.03 -2.75
C SER A 174 -0.20 -6.41 -4.06
N LEU A 175 -0.21 -5.52 -5.06
CA LEU A 175 -0.78 -5.81 -6.38
C LEU A 175 -0.08 -6.97 -7.07
N VAL A 176 1.25 -7.03 -7.04
CA VAL A 176 2.01 -8.16 -7.61
C VAL A 176 1.60 -9.48 -6.94
N ALA A 177 1.49 -9.49 -5.61
CA ALA A 177 1.09 -10.68 -4.86
C ALA A 177 -0.37 -11.09 -5.15
N GLU A 178 -1.28 -10.12 -5.22
CA GLU A 178 -2.69 -10.35 -5.51
C GLU A 178 -2.90 -10.93 -6.91
N VAL A 179 -2.24 -10.36 -7.93
CA VAL A 179 -2.26 -10.90 -9.30
C VAL A 179 -1.73 -12.34 -9.35
N ALA A 180 -0.64 -12.63 -8.63
CA ALA A 180 -0.09 -13.97 -8.57
C ALA A 180 -1.06 -14.97 -7.93
N ASN A 181 -1.67 -14.62 -6.78
CA ASN A 181 -2.64 -15.47 -6.10
C ASN A 181 -3.90 -15.72 -6.94
N ASP A 182 -4.43 -14.70 -7.61
CA ASP A 182 -5.60 -14.83 -8.49
C ASP A 182 -5.30 -15.72 -9.70
N TRP A 183 -4.13 -15.53 -10.32
CA TRP A 183 -3.70 -16.35 -11.45
C TRP A 183 -3.46 -17.81 -11.06
N LEU A 184 -2.88 -18.07 -9.88
CA LEU A 184 -2.73 -19.43 -9.33
C LEU A 184 -4.10 -20.04 -8.98
N THR A 185 -5.06 -19.24 -8.52
CA THR A 185 -6.44 -19.69 -8.27
C THR A 185 -7.13 -20.11 -9.58
N VAL A 186 -6.95 -19.35 -10.66
CA VAL A 186 -7.41 -19.76 -12.01
C VAL A 186 -6.81 -21.11 -12.41
N ALA A 187 -5.51 -21.32 -12.13
CA ALA A 187 -4.83 -22.59 -12.44
C ALA A 187 -5.43 -23.77 -11.64
N ALA A 188 -5.70 -23.56 -10.34
CA ALA A 188 -6.35 -24.56 -9.48
C ALA A 188 -7.77 -24.91 -9.94
N ASP A 189 -8.57 -23.92 -10.32
CA ASP A 189 -9.93 -24.15 -10.81
C ASP A 189 -9.95 -24.83 -12.19
N GLN A 190 -8.96 -24.55 -13.05
CA GLN A 190 -8.76 -25.30 -14.30
C GLN A 190 -8.46 -26.79 -14.02
N GLN A 191 -7.58 -27.09 -13.06
CA GLN A 191 -7.28 -28.47 -12.67
C GLN A 191 -8.49 -29.18 -12.06
N ARG A 192 -9.27 -28.51 -11.18
CA ARG A 192 -10.49 -29.06 -10.59
C ARG A 192 -11.56 -29.37 -11.64
N LEU A 193 -11.77 -28.45 -12.58
CA LEU A 193 -12.71 -28.66 -13.68
C LEU A 193 -12.28 -29.85 -14.55
N ALA A 194 -10.99 -29.93 -14.90
CA ALA A 194 -10.47 -31.05 -15.67
C ALA A 194 -10.65 -32.39 -14.95
N LEU A 195 -10.38 -32.43 -13.63
CA LEU A 195 -10.57 -33.61 -12.80
C LEU A 195 -12.05 -34.04 -12.74
N ALA A 196 -12.97 -33.10 -12.57
CA ALA A 196 -14.42 -33.38 -12.55
C ALA A 196 -14.90 -33.90 -13.92
N GLN A 197 -14.41 -33.33 -15.03
CA GLN A 197 -14.73 -33.80 -16.37
C GLN A 197 -14.22 -35.22 -16.63
N GLN A 198 -12.97 -35.52 -16.26
CA GLN A 198 -12.40 -36.86 -16.37
C GLN A 198 -13.19 -37.88 -15.55
N THR A 199 -13.60 -37.50 -14.32
CA THR A 199 -14.43 -38.33 -13.45
C THR A 199 -15.80 -38.60 -14.05
N LEU A 200 -16.47 -37.56 -14.57
CA LEU A 200 -17.77 -37.69 -15.24
C LEU A 200 -17.69 -38.61 -16.46
N ASP A 201 -16.67 -38.44 -17.31
CA ASP A 201 -16.48 -39.26 -18.50
C ASP A 201 -16.20 -40.73 -18.14
N SER A 202 -15.43 -40.97 -17.08
CA SER A 202 -15.23 -42.33 -16.56
C SER A 202 -16.54 -42.94 -16.06
N GLN A 203 -17.32 -42.22 -15.28
CA GLN A 203 -18.56 -42.73 -14.70
C GLN A 203 -19.66 -42.94 -15.75
N ARG A 204 -19.72 -42.11 -16.80
CA ARG A 204 -20.64 -42.33 -17.94
C ARG A 204 -20.35 -43.63 -18.68
N LYS A 205 -19.07 -43.99 -18.83
CA LYS A 205 -18.67 -45.28 -19.43
C LYS A 205 -19.12 -46.44 -18.55
N THR A 206 -18.94 -46.34 -17.22
CA THR A 206 -19.42 -47.34 -16.26
C THR A 206 -20.94 -47.46 -16.30
N LEU A 207 -21.68 -46.36 -16.28
CA LEU A 207 -23.15 -46.35 -16.35
C LEU A 207 -23.65 -47.09 -17.59
N ARG A 208 -23.10 -46.79 -18.77
CA ARG A 208 -23.51 -47.45 -20.01
C ARG A 208 -23.29 -48.96 -19.98
N LEU A 209 -22.19 -49.43 -19.37
CA LEU A 209 -21.93 -50.86 -19.21
C LEU A 209 -22.92 -51.50 -18.24
N THR A 210 -23.19 -50.85 -17.12
CA THR A 210 -24.12 -51.34 -16.09
C THR A 210 -25.56 -51.35 -16.57
N GLU A 211 -26.00 -50.36 -17.36
CA GLU A 211 -27.32 -50.36 -18.02
C GLU A 211 -27.50 -51.61 -18.88
N LEU A 212 -26.51 -51.92 -19.74
CA LEU A 212 -26.52 -53.14 -20.55
C LEU A 212 -26.55 -54.41 -19.70
N GLN A 213 -25.78 -54.45 -18.61
CA GLN A 213 -25.80 -55.59 -17.69
C GLN A 213 -27.14 -55.74 -16.97
N HIS A 214 -27.78 -54.62 -16.60
CA HIS A 214 -29.06 -54.62 -15.90
C HIS A 214 -30.18 -55.12 -16.81
N ASP A 215 -30.21 -54.64 -18.06
CA ASP A 215 -31.17 -55.05 -19.08
C ASP A 215 -31.08 -56.56 -19.38
N ASN A 216 -29.90 -57.15 -19.21
CA ASN A 216 -29.66 -58.59 -19.33
C ASN A 216 -29.79 -59.36 -18.00
N GLY A 217 -30.26 -58.71 -16.92
CA GLY A 217 -30.51 -59.32 -15.62
C GLY A 217 -29.25 -59.70 -14.80
N ILE A 218 -28.08 -59.16 -15.16
CA ILE A 218 -26.79 -59.48 -14.54
C ILE A 218 -26.54 -58.66 -13.26
N VAL A 219 -26.95 -57.39 -13.24
CA VAL A 219 -26.76 -56.48 -12.09
C VAL A 219 -28.10 -55.98 -11.55
N SER A 220 -28.13 -55.66 -10.25
CA SER A 220 -29.35 -55.25 -9.57
C SER A 220 -29.75 -53.80 -9.93
N GLY A 221 -31.04 -53.47 -9.76
CA GLY A 221 -31.49 -52.09 -9.89
C GLY A 221 -30.87 -51.14 -8.85
N LEU A 222 -30.41 -51.68 -7.72
CA LEU A 222 -29.67 -50.92 -6.71
C LEU A 222 -28.30 -50.47 -7.25
N ASP A 223 -27.56 -51.37 -7.90
CA ASP A 223 -26.25 -51.05 -8.49
C ASP A 223 -26.39 -49.99 -9.59
N LEU A 224 -27.40 -50.13 -10.44
CA LEU A 224 -27.71 -49.13 -11.47
C LEU A 224 -28.01 -47.76 -10.86
N ALA A 225 -28.89 -47.70 -9.86
CA ALA A 225 -29.22 -46.44 -9.18
C ALA A 225 -28.01 -45.80 -8.51
N GLN A 226 -27.12 -46.59 -7.87
CA GLN A 226 -25.89 -46.08 -7.26
C GLN A 226 -24.97 -45.42 -8.30
N ILE A 227 -24.80 -46.04 -9.47
CA ILE A 227 -23.97 -45.46 -10.54
C ILE A 227 -24.61 -44.20 -11.12
N GLN A 228 -25.93 -44.20 -11.32
CA GLN A 228 -26.67 -43.01 -11.78
C GLN A 228 -26.47 -41.84 -10.81
N THR A 229 -26.58 -42.07 -9.50
CA THR A 229 -26.33 -41.01 -8.50
C THR A 229 -24.90 -40.47 -8.57
N SER A 230 -23.91 -41.33 -8.83
CA SER A 230 -22.53 -40.92 -8.99
C SER A 230 -22.35 -40.02 -10.21
N VAL A 231 -22.89 -40.42 -11.37
CA VAL A 231 -22.82 -39.64 -12.62
C VAL A 231 -23.43 -38.26 -12.45
N GLU A 232 -24.61 -38.15 -11.83
CA GLU A 232 -25.25 -36.85 -11.61
C GLU A 232 -24.47 -35.99 -10.59
N SER A 233 -23.83 -36.59 -9.59
CA SER A 233 -22.92 -35.87 -8.68
C SER A 233 -21.71 -35.30 -9.43
N ALA A 234 -21.05 -36.11 -10.28
CA ALA A 234 -19.91 -35.64 -11.08
C ALA A 234 -20.33 -34.55 -12.09
N ARG A 235 -21.54 -34.65 -12.65
CA ARG A 235 -22.11 -33.62 -13.52
C ARG A 235 -22.36 -32.31 -12.78
N ALA A 236 -22.86 -32.36 -11.55
CA ALA A 236 -23.01 -31.18 -10.70
C ALA A 236 -21.65 -30.53 -10.40
N ASP A 237 -20.63 -31.32 -10.08
CA ASP A 237 -19.27 -30.82 -9.84
C ASP A 237 -18.66 -30.13 -11.06
N VAL A 238 -18.85 -30.68 -12.27
CA VAL A 238 -18.42 -30.02 -13.51
C VAL A 238 -19.05 -28.63 -13.65
N ALA A 239 -20.36 -28.50 -13.36
CA ALA A 239 -21.04 -27.20 -13.40
C ALA A 239 -20.53 -26.24 -12.31
N ASN A 240 -20.28 -26.75 -11.11
CA ASN A 240 -19.74 -25.98 -9.99
C ASN A 240 -18.34 -25.42 -10.31
N TYR A 241 -17.41 -26.27 -10.77
CA TYR A 241 -16.05 -25.84 -11.09
C TYR A 241 -15.97 -24.98 -12.36
N ALA A 242 -16.87 -25.18 -13.33
CA ALA A 242 -16.99 -24.26 -14.46
C ALA A 242 -17.40 -22.85 -13.99
N THR A 243 -18.29 -22.77 -12.99
CA THR A 243 -18.69 -21.50 -12.37
C THR A 243 -17.53 -20.86 -11.60
N GLN A 244 -16.82 -21.63 -10.77
CA GLN A 244 -15.65 -21.15 -10.02
C GLN A 244 -14.56 -20.62 -10.95
N LEU A 245 -14.24 -21.34 -12.03
CA LEU A 245 -13.27 -20.89 -13.04
C LEU A 245 -13.69 -19.57 -13.71
N ALA A 246 -14.98 -19.38 -13.98
CA ALA A 246 -15.47 -18.12 -14.51
C ALA A 246 -15.32 -16.98 -13.49
N GLN A 247 -15.60 -17.25 -12.21
CA GLN A 247 -15.45 -16.28 -11.12
C GLN A 247 -13.99 -15.89 -10.88
N SER A 248 -13.06 -16.86 -10.83
CA SER A 248 -11.63 -16.58 -10.65
C SER A 248 -11.03 -15.82 -11.83
N ARG A 249 -11.50 -16.08 -13.07
CA ARG A 249 -11.13 -15.25 -14.24
C ARG A 249 -11.65 -13.81 -14.13
N ASN A 250 -12.86 -13.62 -13.61
CA ASN A 250 -13.42 -12.28 -13.41
C ASN A 250 -12.66 -11.52 -12.31
N ALA A 251 -12.29 -12.19 -11.22
CA ALA A 251 -11.44 -11.62 -10.17
C ALA A 251 -10.08 -11.18 -10.73
N LEU A 252 -9.41 -12.07 -11.48
CA LEU A 252 -8.14 -11.74 -12.13
C LEU A 252 -8.26 -10.53 -13.07
N ASN A 253 -9.30 -10.46 -13.89
CA ASN A 253 -9.54 -9.31 -14.78
C ASN A 253 -9.74 -8.00 -14.00
N LEU A 254 -10.38 -8.06 -12.83
CA LEU A 254 -10.60 -6.89 -11.97
C LEU A 254 -9.26 -6.37 -11.43
N VAL A 255 -8.44 -7.24 -10.84
CA VAL A 255 -7.15 -6.86 -10.27
C VAL A 255 -6.17 -6.39 -11.35
N VAL A 256 -6.18 -7.02 -12.53
CA VAL A 256 -5.36 -6.57 -13.67
C VAL A 256 -5.85 -5.23 -14.23
N GLY A 257 -7.14 -4.89 -14.07
CA GLY A 257 -7.75 -3.68 -14.59
C GLY A 257 -8.06 -3.72 -16.09
N THR A 258 -7.94 -4.89 -16.72
CA THR A 258 -8.32 -5.16 -18.11
C THR A 258 -8.60 -6.67 -18.30
N SER A 259 -9.16 -7.06 -19.43
CA SER A 259 -9.35 -8.47 -19.77
C SER A 259 -8.01 -9.13 -20.08
N VAL A 260 -7.70 -10.21 -19.36
CA VAL A 260 -6.49 -11.01 -19.59
C VAL A 260 -6.69 -11.88 -20.85
N PRO A 261 -5.79 -11.79 -21.85
CA PRO A 261 -5.83 -12.66 -23.02
C PRO A 261 -5.77 -14.14 -22.65
N VAL A 262 -6.54 -14.98 -23.33
CA VAL A 262 -6.58 -16.44 -23.10
C VAL A 262 -5.19 -17.08 -23.20
N ALA A 263 -4.32 -16.56 -24.07
CA ALA A 263 -2.95 -17.04 -24.22
C ALA A 263 -2.05 -16.82 -22.99
N LEU A 264 -2.44 -15.90 -22.09
CA LEU A 264 -1.72 -15.60 -20.85
C LEU A 264 -2.33 -16.32 -19.62
N LEU A 265 -3.38 -17.11 -19.82
CA LEU A 265 -3.93 -17.93 -18.76
C LEU A 265 -2.98 -19.10 -18.41
N PRO A 266 -3.08 -19.63 -17.19
CA PRO A 266 -2.21 -20.71 -16.72
C PRO A 266 -2.26 -21.95 -17.62
N ALA A 267 -1.10 -22.61 -17.75
CA ALA A 267 -1.02 -23.98 -18.24
C ALA A 267 -1.48 -24.97 -17.15
N SER A 268 -1.63 -26.25 -17.52
CA SER A 268 -2.08 -27.29 -16.59
C SER A 268 -1.12 -27.55 -15.42
N ASP A 269 0.18 -27.28 -15.58
CA ASP A 269 1.28 -27.48 -14.61
C ASP A 269 1.69 -26.17 -13.89
N ALA A 270 0.95 -25.10 -14.14
CA ALA A 270 1.30 -23.76 -13.68
C ALA A 270 1.26 -23.57 -12.15
N ILE A 271 0.49 -24.38 -11.41
CA ILE A 271 0.43 -24.28 -9.95
C ILE A 271 1.78 -24.63 -9.32
N GLU A 272 2.49 -25.60 -9.88
CA GLU A 272 3.75 -26.11 -9.30
C GLU A 272 4.97 -25.26 -9.72
N THR A 273 4.90 -24.64 -10.90
CA THR A 273 6.04 -23.99 -11.56
C THR A 273 5.88 -22.47 -11.72
N GLY A 274 4.70 -21.94 -11.43
CA GLY A 274 4.34 -20.53 -11.65
C GLY A 274 5.16 -19.53 -10.84
N VAL A 275 5.48 -19.91 -9.61
CA VAL A 275 6.21 -19.09 -8.65
C VAL A 275 7.31 -19.90 -7.99
N ALA A 276 8.55 -19.45 -8.15
CA ALA A 276 9.70 -20.01 -7.46
C ALA A 276 10.11 -19.07 -6.32
N LEU A 277 10.33 -19.63 -5.14
CA LEU A 277 10.97 -18.91 -4.05
C LEU A 277 12.27 -19.64 -3.71
N ALA A 278 13.38 -18.91 -3.70
CA ALA A 278 14.65 -19.46 -3.23
C ALA A 278 14.51 -19.96 -1.78
N PRO A 279 15.27 -20.98 -1.37
CA PRO A 279 15.29 -21.40 0.02
C PRO A 279 15.57 -20.21 0.94
N LEU A 280 14.70 -19.99 1.92
CA LEU A 280 14.90 -18.97 2.94
C LEU A 280 15.84 -19.49 4.03
N PRO A 281 16.64 -18.63 4.66
CA PRO A 281 17.44 -19.03 5.81
C PRO A 281 16.53 -19.43 6.97
N ALA A 282 16.99 -20.38 7.79
CA ALA A 282 16.21 -20.95 8.89
C ALA A 282 15.90 -19.94 10.02
N GLN A 283 16.65 -18.84 10.10
CA GLN A 283 16.45 -17.76 11.06
C GLN A 283 16.54 -16.42 10.32
N LEU A 284 15.57 -15.54 10.57
CA LEU A 284 15.53 -14.19 10.03
C LEU A 284 15.61 -13.18 11.17
N GLU A 285 16.52 -12.21 11.07
CA GLU A 285 16.60 -11.12 12.04
C GLU A 285 15.39 -10.18 11.86
N SER A 286 14.73 -9.82 12.96
CA SER A 286 13.52 -8.98 12.90
C SER A 286 13.79 -7.56 12.39
N ARG A 287 15.07 -7.12 12.35
CA ARG A 287 15.46 -5.85 11.74
C ARG A 287 15.12 -5.76 10.24
N VAL A 288 14.96 -6.89 9.55
CA VAL A 288 14.51 -6.93 8.14
C VAL A 288 13.12 -6.30 8.01
N LEU A 289 12.27 -6.41 9.03
CA LEU A 289 10.92 -5.83 9.05
C LEU A 289 10.93 -4.30 8.96
N LEU A 290 12.01 -3.65 9.43
CA LEU A 290 12.14 -2.18 9.40
C LEU A 290 12.31 -1.62 7.98
N GLN A 291 12.64 -2.47 7.01
CA GLN A 291 12.76 -2.06 5.60
C GLN A 291 11.48 -2.37 4.80
N ARG A 292 10.44 -2.92 5.43
CA ARG A 292 9.22 -3.25 4.70
C ARG A 292 8.49 -1.97 4.25
N PRO A 293 8.01 -1.91 3.01
CA PRO A 293 7.27 -0.76 2.47
C PRO A 293 5.96 -0.41 3.20
N ASP A 294 5.43 -1.29 4.05
CA ASP A 294 4.23 -1.04 4.88
C ASP A 294 4.57 -0.52 6.29
N VAL A 295 5.78 -0.73 6.80
CA VAL A 295 6.29 -0.18 8.08
C VAL A 295 6.86 1.24 7.89
N LEU A 296 7.54 1.49 6.78
CA LEU A 296 8.15 2.80 6.48
C LEU A 296 7.16 3.99 6.41
N PRO A 297 5.92 3.85 5.85
CA PRO A 297 4.92 4.92 5.89
C PRO A 297 4.54 5.30 7.33
N ALA A 298 4.45 4.32 8.23
CA ALA A 298 4.16 4.58 9.64
C ALA A 298 5.30 5.34 10.33
N GLU A 299 6.56 5.04 9.98
CA GLU A 299 7.72 5.81 10.48
C GLU A 299 7.69 7.26 9.99
N HIS A 300 7.40 7.49 8.71
CA HIS A 300 7.28 8.85 8.16
C HIS A 300 6.09 9.60 8.76
N THR A 301 4.95 8.93 9.00
CA THR A 301 3.80 9.52 9.70
C THR A 301 4.16 9.95 11.12
N LEU A 302 4.96 9.14 11.84
CA LEU A 302 5.50 9.51 13.15
C LEU A 302 6.45 10.71 13.09
N LYS A 303 7.32 10.79 12.06
CA LYS A 303 8.19 11.95 11.84
C LYS A 303 7.39 13.22 11.54
N ALA A 304 6.30 13.10 10.78
CA ALA A 304 5.37 14.18 10.48
C ALA A 304 4.75 14.73 11.79
N ALA A 305 4.17 13.86 12.61
CA ALA A 305 3.61 14.24 13.92
C ALA A 305 4.67 14.84 14.86
N ASN A 306 5.92 14.36 14.82
CA ASN A 306 7.01 14.96 15.58
C ASN A 306 7.36 16.38 15.11
N ALA A 307 7.27 16.67 13.80
CA ALA A 307 7.50 18.01 13.26
C ALA A 307 6.40 19.00 13.69
N ASP A 308 5.16 18.55 13.77
CA ASP A 308 4.00 19.34 14.21
C ASP A 308 4.10 19.84 15.65
N ILE A 309 4.73 19.06 16.55
CA ILE A 309 5.03 19.54 17.91
C ILE A 309 5.87 20.82 17.86
N GLY A 310 6.77 20.96 16.88
CA GLY A 310 7.54 22.18 16.69
C GLY A 310 6.68 23.39 16.30
N ALA A 311 5.66 23.17 15.45
CA ALA A 311 4.72 24.23 15.08
C ALA A 311 3.85 24.65 16.29
N ALA A 312 3.36 23.69 17.07
CA ALA A 312 2.59 23.95 18.29
C ALA A 312 3.42 24.68 19.36
N ARG A 313 4.69 24.28 19.56
CA ARG A 313 5.62 24.99 20.47
C ARG A 313 5.93 26.41 19.99
N ALA A 314 6.11 26.60 18.69
CA ALA A 314 6.38 27.93 18.13
C ALA A 314 5.19 28.89 18.29
N ALA A 315 3.96 28.40 18.44
CA ALA A 315 2.77 29.23 18.70
C ALA A 315 2.79 29.96 20.05
N PHE A 316 3.65 29.55 21.00
CA PHE A 316 3.88 30.26 22.26
C PHE A 316 4.83 31.45 22.12
N PHE A 317 5.56 31.55 21.00
CA PHE A 317 6.56 32.57 20.77
C PHE A 317 5.99 33.75 19.94
N PRO A 318 6.68 34.91 19.95
CA PRO A 318 6.30 36.04 19.12
C PRO A 318 6.19 35.69 17.63
N THR A 319 5.06 36.06 17.00
CA THR A 319 4.90 36.03 15.56
C THR A 319 5.28 37.38 14.98
N ILE A 320 6.21 37.41 14.04
CA ILE A 320 6.65 38.63 13.35
C ILE A 320 6.02 38.61 11.96
N SER A 321 5.09 39.51 11.68
CA SER A 321 4.50 39.68 10.36
C SER A 321 4.99 40.96 9.70
N LEU A 322 5.12 40.93 8.37
CA LEU A 322 5.54 42.06 7.56
C LEU A 322 4.49 42.33 6.49
N THR A 323 3.95 43.55 6.51
CA THR A 323 3.20 44.11 5.39
C THR A 323 4.04 45.21 4.76
N ALA A 324 4.27 45.13 3.45
CA ALA A 324 4.99 46.16 2.72
C ALA A 324 4.42 46.29 1.32
N ASN A 325 4.11 47.51 0.90
CA ASN A 325 3.55 47.77 -0.42
C ASN A 325 4.09 49.07 -1.02
N ALA A 326 3.99 49.17 -2.33
CA ALA A 326 4.28 50.38 -3.09
C ALA A 326 3.28 50.51 -4.24
N GLY A 327 2.88 51.73 -4.56
CA GLY A 327 1.79 51.96 -5.50
C GLY A 327 1.51 53.41 -5.80
N ARG A 328 0.27 53.66 -6.20
CA ARG A 328 -0.29 55.01 -6.36
C ARG A 328 -1.58 55.17 -5.58
N GLY A 329 -1.84 56.38 -5.12
CA GLY A 329 -3.08 56.79 -4.46
C GLY A 329 -3.70 58.01 -5.13
N SER A 330 -5.03 58.07 -5.15
CA SER A 330 -5.80 59.22 -5.64
C SER A 330 -7.12 59.35 -4.86
N ASP A 331 -7.77 60.51 -4.92
CA ASP A 331 -9.12 60.76 -4.39
C ASP A 331 -10.24 60.27 -5.35
N ALA A 332 -9.90 59.97 -6.60
CA ALA A 332 -10.80 59.40 -7.60
C ALA A 332 -10.17 58.21 -8.35
N LEU A 333 -10.99 57.23 -8.72
CA LEU A 333 -10.54 56.07 -9.50
C LEU A 333 -10.05 56.46 -10.91
N SER A 334 -10.65 57.49 -11.50
CA SER A 334 -10.31 57.98 -12.84
C SER A 334 -8.89 58.54 -12.95
N SER A 335 -8.33 59.01 -11.84
CA SER A 335 -6.98 59.61 -11.76
C SER A 335 -5.99 58.69 -11.04
N LEU A 336 -6.32 57.41 -10.83
CA LEU A 336 -5.50 56.50 -10.02
C LEU A 336 -4.07 56.35 -10.56
N PHE A 337 -3.90 56.18 -11.87
CA PHE A 337 -2.59 55.96 -12.48
C PHE A 337 -1.80 57.25 -12.72
N ASP A 338 -2.47 58.40 -12.61
CA ASP A 338 -1.87 59.75 -12.62
C ASP A 338 -1.64 60.29 -11.19
N GLY A 339 -2.10 59.56 -10.18
CA GLY A 339 -2.06 59.94 -8.77
C GLY A 339 -0.66 59.84 -8.14
N ASP A 340 -0.58 60.25 -6.88
CA ASP A 340 0.68 60.33 -6.14
C ASP A 340 1.25 58.96 -5.82
N HIS A 341 2.58 58.88 -5.73
CA HIS A 341 3.28 57.67 -5.31
C HIS A 341 3.06 57.41 -3.82
N THR A 342 2.70 56.17 -3.49
CA THR A 342 2.50 55.73 -2.11
C THR A 342 3.37 54.51 -1.81
N TRP A 343 3.82 54.38 -0.57
CA TRP A 343 4.45 53.17 -0.06
C TRP A 343 4.14 53.01 1.41
N SER A 344 4.12 51.77 1.88
CA SER A 344 4.05 51.46 3.30
C SER A 344 5.00 50.33 3.66
N PHE A 345 5.54 50.41 4.87
CA PHE A 345 6.33 49.36 5.50
C PHE A 345 5.86 49.25 6.94
N SER A 346 5.16 48.15 7.24
CA SER A 346 4.44 47.94 8.50
C SER A 346 4.78 46.56 9.06
N PRO A 347 5.96 46.39 9.68
CA PRO A 347 6.25 45.21 10.48
C PRO A 347 5.39 45.24 11.75
N SER A 348 4.89 44.07 12.16
CA SER A 348 4.15 43.91 13.40
C SER A 348 4.65 42.68 14.15
N VAL A 349 4.68 42.76 15.47
CA VAL A 349 5.05 41.65 16.35
C VAL A 349 3.89 41.41 17.28
N SER A 350 3.39 40.18 17.29
CA SER A 350 2.28 39.75 18.16
C SER A 350 2.74 38.64 19.08
N VAL A 351 2.46 38.76 20.37
CA VAL A 351 2.77 37.75 21.39
C VAL A 351 1.49 37.42 22.14
N PRO A 352 1.00 36.16 22.11
CA PRO A 352 -0.16 35.79 22.89
C PRO A 352 0.18 35.76 24.39
N ILE A 353 -0.48 36.62 25.18
CA ILE A 353 -0.30 36.66 26.65
C ILE A 353 -1.29 35.73 27.36
N PHE A 354 -2.54 35.72 26.92
CA PHE A 354 -3.60 34.90 27.51
C PHE A 354 -4.55 34.37 26.44
N ARG A 355 -4.72 33.05 26.39
CA ARG A 355 -5.70 32.36 25.53
C ARG A 355 -6.53 31.30 26.28
N ALA A 356 -6.76 31.51 27.58
CA ALA A 356 -7.53 30.61 28.44
C ALA A 356 -7.12 29.11 28.33
N GLY A 357 -5.81 28.84 28.14
CA GLY A 357 -5.27 27.49 28.02
C GLY A 357 -5.24 26.90 26.60
N ALA A 358 -5.76 27.59 25.58
CA ALA A 358 -5.85 27.05 24.21
C ALA A 358 -4.50 26.59 23.62
N LEU A 359 -3.43 27.40 23.75
CA LEU A 359 -2.10 27.02 23.24
C LEU A 359 -1.52 25.79 23.94
N LYS A 360 -1.82 25.63 25.24
CA LYS A 360 -1.43 24.43 25.99
C LYS A 360 -2.18 23.21 25.48
N ALA A 361 -3.49 23.34 25.28
CA ALA A 361 -4.30 22.27 24.70
C ALA A 361 -3.87 21.91 23.26
N GLU A 362 -3.50 22.87 22.42
CA GLU A 362 -2.96 22.62 21.08
C GLU A 362 -1.63 21.85 21.12
N LEU A 363 -0.74 22.18 22.05
CA LEU A 363 0.50 21.43 22.28
C LEU A 363 0.23 20.02 22.83
N ASP A 364 -0.74 19.89 23.74
CA ASP A 364 -1.16 18.60 24.28
C ASP A 364 -1.73 17.72 23.14
N VAL A 365 -2.53 18.27 22.23
CA VAL A 365 -3.03 17.57 21.03
C VAL A 365 -1.88 17.11 20.13
N ALA A 366 -0.92 17.99 19.82
CA ALA A 366 0.23 17.61 18.99
C ALA A 366 1.09 16.51 19.65
N THR A 367 1.23 16.55 20.98
CA THR A 367 1.97 15.54 21.74
C THR A 367 1.24 14.20 21.74
N LEU A 368 -0.08 14.20 22.01
CA LEU A 368 -0.92 13.01 21.97
C LEU A 368 -0.97 12.40 20.56
N GLN A 369 -0.99 13.23 19.51
CA GLN A 369 -0.94 12.74 18.14
C GLN A 369 0.37 12.01 17.85
N LYS A 370 1.51 12.51 18.34
CA LYS A 370 2.78 11.78 18.27
C LYS A 370 2.69 10.45 18.99
N ASP A 371 2.16 10.41 20.22
CA ASP A 371 2.03 9.16 20.99
C ASP A 371 1.12 8.14 20.28
N ILE A 372 0.03 8.58 19.64
CA ILE A 372 -0.80 7.74 18.78
C ILE A 372 0.01 7.16 17.62
N THR A 373 0.82 7.98 16.94
CA THR A 373 1.65 7.51 15.82
C THR A 373 2.79 6.58 16.26
N ILE A 374 3.28 6.69 17.50
CA ILE A 374 4.21 5.71 18.08
C ILE A 374 3.51 4.34 18.18
N ALA A 375 2.33 4.30 18.78
CA ALA A 375 1.56 3.05 18.91
C ALA A 375 1.18 2.45 17.55
N GLN A 376 0.86 3.28 16.55
CA GLN A 376 0.59 2.81 15.18
C GLN A 376 1.84 2.24 14.49
N TYR A 377 3.00 2.85 14.69
CA TYR A 377 4.28 2.33 14.19
C TYR A 377 4.66 1.01 14.86
N GLU A 378 4.50 0.91 16.17
CA GLU A 378 4.68 -0.32 16.94
C GLU A 378 3.74 -1.44 16.46
N LEU A 379 2.47 -1.13 16.22
CA LEU A 379 1.49 -2.06 15.67
C LEU A 379 1.89 -2.53 14.27
N ALA A 380 2.36 -1.63 13.39
CA ALA A 380 2.81 -1.99 12.05
C ALA A 380 3.98 -3.00 12.11
N ILE A 381 4.91 -2.84 13.04
CA ILE A 381 6.00 -3.80 13.28
C ILE A 381 5.45 -5.15 13.78
N GLN A 382 4.52 -5.13 14.72
CA GLN A 382 3.92 -6.36 15.27
C GLN A 382 3.13 -7.14 14.22
N THR A 383 2.34 -6.45 13.39
CA THR A 383 1.63 -7.05 12.25
C THR A 383 2.62 -7.65 11.27
N ALA A 384 3.67 -6.90 10.88
CA ALA A 384 4.70 -7.40 9.99
C ALA A 384 5.40 -8.65 10.55
N PHE A 385 5.69 -8.68 11.85
CA PHE A 385 6.27 -9.84 12.52
C PHE A 385 5.32 -11.04 12.49
N SER A 386 4.05 -10.85 12.85
CA SER A 386 3.03 -11.92 12.86
C SER A 386 2.88 -12.54 11.47
N GLU A 387 2.75 -11.72 10.43
CA GLU A 387 2.59 -12.20 9.06
C GLU A 387 3.76 -13.06 8.58
N VAL A 388 5.01 -12.67 8.92
CA VAL A 388 6.19 -13.47 8.58
C VAL A 388 6.22 -14.77 9.40
N ALA A 389 5.92 -14.69 10.69
CA ALA A 389 5.89 -15.85 11.57
C ALA A 389 4.85 -16.90 11.12
N ASP A 390 3.64 -16.45 10.76
CA ASP A 390 2.56 -17.31 10.27
C ASP A 390 2.93 -17.97 8.94
N ALA A 391 3.49 -17.19 8.01
CA ALA A 391 3.91 -17.71 6.71
C ALA A 391 5.04 -18.77 6.84
N LEU A 392 5.99 -18.57 7.76
CA LEU A 392 7.06 -19.53 8.05
C LEU A 392 6.54 -20.78 8.78
N ALA A 393 5.60 -20.62 9.72
CA ALA A 393 4.97 -21.73 10.43
C ALA A 393 4.22 -22.65 9.47
N GLU A 394 3.46 -22.07 8.54
CA GLU A 394 2.77 -22.83 7.49
C GLU A 394 3.78 -23.57 6.58
N ARG A 395 4.82 -22.86 6.11
CA ARG A 395 5.88 -23.46 5.27
C ARG A 395 6.54 -24.68 5.92
N THR A 396 6.76 -24.65 7.23
CA THR A 396 7.43 -25.72 7.96
C THR A 396 6.69 -27.06 7.84
N GLN A 397 5.36 -27.04 7.78
CA GLN A 397 4.54 -28.26 7.71
C GLN A 397 4.04 -28.59 6.30
N LEU A 398 4.16 -27.65 5.35
CA LEU A 398 3.63 -27.82 4.00
C LEU A 398 4.27 -29.00 3.25
N GLU A 399 5.58 -29.21 3.38
CA GLU A 399 6.29 -30.30 2.69
C GLU A 399 5.77 -31.68 3.12
N GLU A 400 5.69 -31.94 4.43
CA GLU A 400 5.16 -33.20 4.98
C GLU A 400 3.69 -33.40 4.57
N ARG A 401 2.86 -32.33 4.63
CA ARG A 401 1.46 -32.39 4.17
C ARG A 401 1.38 -32.76 2.70
N MET A 402 2.22 -32.18 1.83
CA MET A 402 2.23 -32.51 0.41
C MET A 402 2.63 -33.96 0.15
N HIS A 403 3.69 -34.43 0.82
CA HIS A 403 4.17 -35.80 0.68
C HIS A 403 3.11 -36.81 1.15
N ALA A 404 2.51 -36.59 2.33
CA ALA A 404 1.44 -37.45 2.85
C ALA A 404 0.21 -37.47 1.93
N GLN A 405 -0.20 -36.31 1.40
CA GLN A 405 -1.35 -36.21 0.50
C GLN A 405 -1.07 -36.88 -0.85
N GLN A 406 0.15 -36.77 -1.39
CA GLN A 406 0.54 -37.47 -2.61
C GLN A 406 0.52 -38.98 -2.40
N ALA A 407 1.08 -39.48 -1.30
CA ALA A 407 1.02 -40.90 -0.95
C ALA A 407 -0.43 -41.41 -0.78
N MET A 408 -1.34 -40.57 -0.24
CA MET A 408 -2.76 -40.87 -0.15
C MET A 408 -3.41 -41.01 -1.53
N VAL A 409 -3.11 -40.12 -2.48
CA VAL A 409 -3.58 -40.22 -3.87
C VAL A 409 -3.08 -41.50 -4.52
N ASP A 410 -1.79 -41.83 -4.37
CA ASP A 410 -1.19 -43.03 -4.97
C ASP A 410 -1.77 -44.32 -4.36
N ALA A 411 -2.08 -44.34 -3.06
CA ALA A 411 -2.75 -45.45 -2.39
C ALA A 411 -4.21 -45.58 -2.83
N ALA A 412 -4.96 -44.46 -2.88
CA ALA A 412 -6.35 -44.44 -3.31
C ALA A 412 -6.49 -44.87 -4.79
N GLN A 413 -5.55 -44.46 -5.65
CA GLN A 413 -5.53 -44.86 -7.06
C GLN A 413 -5.34 -46.37 -7.22
N ARG A 414 -4.42 -46.96 -6.44
CA ARG A 414 -4.22 -48.42 -6.42
C ARG A 414 -5.46 -49.13 -5.91
N SER A 415 -6.06 -48.65 -4.83
CA SER A 415 -7.32 -49.19 -4.28
C SER A 415 -8.44 -49.19 -5.32
N PHE A 416 -8.67 -48.06 -5.98
CA PHE A 416 -9.68 -47.94 -7.03
C PHE A 416 -9.42 -48.90 -8.20
N SER A 417 -8.17 -49.00 -8.67
CA SER A 417 -7.81 -49.88 -9.79
C SER A 417 -8.07 -51.36 -9.48
N LEU A 418 -7.80 -51.79 -8.25
CA LEU A 418 -8.06 -53.17 -7.79
C LEU A 418 -9.55 -53.44 -7.60
N SER A 419 -10.28 -52.51 -6.98
CA SER A 419 -11.73 -52.65 -6.74
C SER A 419 -12.53 -52.63 -8.05
N ASP A 420 -12.17 -51.76 -9.00
CA ASP A 420 -12.77 -51.73 -10.35
C ASP A 420 -12.50 -53.05 -11.10
N ALA A 421 -11.28 -53.59 -11.01
CA ALA A 421 -10.97 -54.89 -11.61
C ALA A 421 -11.79 -56.03 -10.98
N ARG A 422 -11.94 -56.08 -9.65
CA ARG A 422 -12.76 -57.10 -8.97
C ARG A 422 -14.24 -57.01 -9.35
N TYR A 423 -14.78 -55.79 -9.42
CA TYR A 423 -16.15 -55.53 -9.87
C TYR A 423 -16.37 -56.00 -11.32
N ARG A 424 -15.49 -55.62 -12.25
CA ARG A 424 -15.60 -56.01 -13.67
C ARG A 424 -15.51 -57.51 -13.90
N ASN A 425 -14.82 -58.24 -13.02
CA ASN A 425 -14.73 -59.70 -13.05
C ASN A 425 -15.82 -60.40 -12.21
N GLY A 426 -16.79 -59.66 -11.66
CA GLY A 426 -17.92 -60.21 -10.91
C GLY A 426 -17.57 -60.78 -9.53
N VAL A 427 -16.43 -60.39 -8.96
CA VAL A 427 -15.93 -60.91 -7.67
C VAL A 427 -16.55 -60.16 -6.48
N ASP A 428 -16.83 -58.87 -6.63
CA ASP A 428 -17.42 -58.00 -5.59
C ASP A 428 -18.51 -57.08 -6.15
N SER A 429 -19.28 -56.48 -5.25
CA SER A 429 -20.30 -55.47 -5.60
C SER A 429 -19.68 -54.14 -6.05
N TYR A 430 -20.45 -53.34 -6.79
CA TYR A 430 -20.00 -52.03 -7.26
C TYR A 430 -19.71 -51.04 -6.11
N LEU A 431 -20.37 -51.20 -4.97
CA LEU A 431 -20.23 -50.31 -3.82
C LEU A 431 -18.76 -50.14 -3.39
N VAL A 432 -17.96 -51.22 -3.44
CA VAL A 432 -16.53 -51.20 -3.07
C VAL A 432 -15.71 -50.38 -4.08
N ALA A 433 -16.01 -50.51 -5.37
CA ALA A 433 -15.37 -49.71 -6.41
C ALA A 433 -15.78 -48.23 -6.34
N LEU A 434 -17.06 -47.96 -6.06
CA LEU A 434 -17.59 -46.61 -5.90
C LEU A 434 -16.97 -45.88 -4.71
N ASP A 435 -16.84 -46.56 -3.57
CA ASP A 435 -16.20 -46.01 -2.37
C ASP A 435 -14.72 -45.68 -2.62
N ALA A 436 -13.99 -46.60 -3.26
CA ALA A 436 -12.61 -46.36 -3.66
C ALA A 436 -12.47 -45.19 -4.66
N GLN A 437 -13.40 -45.06 -5.60
CA GLN A 437 -13.43 -43.94 -6.54
C GLN A 437 -13.67 -42.60 -5.83
N ARG A 438 -14.63 -42.55 -4.91
CA ARG A 438 -14.94 -41.34 -4.12
C ARG A 438 -13.74 -40.92 -3.26
N THR A 439 -13.07 -41.89 -2.64
CA THR A 439 -11.85 -41.67 -1.86
C THR A 439 -10.73 -41.08 -2.73
N LEU A 440 -10.49 -41.66 -3.92
CA LEU A 440 -9.51 -41.14 -4.88
C LEU A 440 -9.84 -39.72 -5.32
N TYR A 441 -11.08 -39.47 -5.74
CA TYR A 441 -11.52 -38.15 -6.22
C TYR A 441 -11.37 -37.07 -5.13
N SER A 442 -11.77 -37.38 -3.89
CA SER A 442 -11.59 -36.49 -2.74
C SER A 442 -10.10 -36.22 -2.43
N ALA A 443 -9.26 -37.26 -2.49
CA ALA A 443 -7.82 -37.14 -2.28
C ALA A 443 -7.16 -36.26 -3.35
N GLN A 444 -7.57 -36.38 -4.61
CA GLN A 444 -7.08 -35.55 -5.72
C GLN A 444 -7.50 -34.08 -5.58
N GLN A 445 -8.76 -33.80 -5.21
CA GLN A 445 -9.21 -32.43 -4.93
C GLN A 445 -8.44 -31.78 -3.77
N THR A 446 -8.18 -32.57 -2.71
CA THR A 446 -7.40 -32.11 -1.55
C THR A 446 -5.96 -31.81 -1.96
N LEU A 447 -5.36 -32.64 -2.83
CA LEU A 447 -4.02 -32.40 -3.37
C LEU A 447 -3.95 -31.09 -4.18
N ILE A 448 -4.91 -30.84 -5.09
CA ILE A 448 -4.97 -29.58 -5.86
C ILE A 448 -5.05 -28.38 -4.91
N SER A 449 -5.89 -28.47 -3.87
CA SER A 449 -6.07 -27.39 -2.90
C SER A 449 -4.80 -27.14 -2.09
N LEU A 450 -4.09 -28.20 -1.69
CA LEU A 450 -2.83 -28.09 -0.96
C LEU A 450 -1.70 -27.52 -1.82
N ARG A 451 -1.65 -27.85 -3.12
CA ARG A 451 -0.70 -27.25 -4.07
C ARG A 451 -0.94 -25.75 -4.23
N LEU A 452 -2.21 -25.32 -4.30
CA LEU A 452 -2.55 -23.89 -4.29
C LEU A 452 -2.11 -23.20 -2.99
N THR A 453 -2.34 -23.84 -1.83
CA THR A 453 -1.87 -23.31 -0.53
C THR A 453 -0.35 -23.13 -0.53
N GLU A 454 0.40 -24.11 -1.03
CA GLU A 454 1.87 -24.04 -1.11
C GLU A 454 2.34 -22.90 -2.02
N ALA A 455 1.73 -22.77 -3.21
CA ALA A 455 2.07 -21.70 -4.14
C ALA A 455 1.73 -20.30 -3.57
N ASN A 456 0.58 -20.15 -2.92
CA ASN A 456 0.18 -18.91 -2.25
C ASN A 456 1.09 -18.58 -1.06
N ASN A 457 1.57 -19.58 -0.32
CA ASN A 457 2.54 -19.38 0.76
C ASN A 457 3.86 -18.81 0.22
N ARG A 458 4.35 -19.27 -0.96
CA ARG A 458 5.53 -18.68 -1.62
C ARG A 458 5.33 -17.21 -1.97
N VAL A 459 4.17 -16.87 -2.56
CA VAL A 459 3.81 -15.48 -2.88
C VAL A 459 3.72 -14.63 -1.61
N THR A 460 3.12 -15.17 -0.55
CA THR A 460 2.97 -14.51 0.75
C THR A 460 4.34 -14.22 1.36
N LEU A 461 5.23 -15.20 1.42
CA LEU A 461 6.61 -15.03 1.91
C LEU A 461 7.38 -13.96 1.15
N TYR A 462 7.26 -13.91 -0.18
CA TYR A 462 7.85 -12.83 -0.97
C TYR A 462 7.32 -11.44 -0.56
N LYS A 463 6.00 -11.30 -0.38
CA LYS A 463 5.36 -10.05 0.06
C LYS A 463 5.82 -9.64 1.47
N VAL A 464 5.70 -10.54 2.45
CA VAL A 464 5.93 -10.21 3.88
C VAL A 464 7.42 -10.01 4.20
N LEU A 465 8.33 -10.51 3.37
CA LEU A 465 9.76 -10.21 3.48
C LEU A 465 10.17 -8.90 2.79
N GLY A 466 9.21 -8.14 2.25
CA GLY A 466 9.45 -6.83 1.65
C GLY A 466 10.01 -6.90 0.23
N GLY A 467 9.68 -7.95 -0.54
CA GLY A 467 10.16 -8.18 -1.90
C GLY A 467 10.17 -6.94 -2.80
N GLY A 468 11.30 -6.70 -3.49
CA GLY A 468 11.47 -5.60 -4.45
C GLY A 468 11.82 -4.23 -3.87
N ALA A 469 12.07 -4.09 -2.56
CA ALA A 469 12.44 -2.84 -1.89
C ALA A 469 13.83 -2.30 -2.30
N ASP A 470 14.86 -3.16 -2.45
CA ASP A 470 16.22 -2.70 -2.81
C ASP A 470 16.43 -2.61 -4.33
N ALA A 471 15.82 -3.49 -5.13
CA ALA A 471 15.94 -3.48 -6.59
C ALA A 471 15.47 -2.13 -7.19
N GLN A 472 14.46 -1.50 -6.59
CA GLN A 472 13.96 -0.19 -7.06
C GLN A 472 14.80 0.99 -6.57
N SER A 473 15.49 0.88 -5.42
CA SER A 473 16.44 1.89 -4.94
C SER A 473 17.67 1.99 -5.86
N ALA A 474 18.07 0.87 -6.49
CA ALA A 474 19.11 0.83 -7.51
C ALA A 474 18.66 1.46 -8.86
N VAL A 475 17.39 1.31 -9.24
CA VAL A 475 16.85 1.94 -10.48
C VAL A 475 16.58 3.44 -10.28
N ALA A 476 16.09 3.85 -9.11
CA ALA A 476 15.85 5.27 -8.79
C ALA A 476 17.15 6.09 -8.69
N SER A 477 18.28 5.46 -8.36
CA SER A 477 19.60 6.11 -8.38
C SER A 477 20.22 6.17 -9.78
N THR A 478 19.71 5.39 -10.75
CA THR A 478 20.15 5.45 -12.16
C THR A 478 19.24 6.29 -13.06
N GLN A 479 17.97 6.47 -12.69
CA GLN A 479 17.06 7.40 -13.37
C GLN A 479 17.16 8.79 -12.72
N GLY A 480 18.00 9.66 -13.30
CA GLY A 480 17.91 11.11 -13.08
C GLY A 480 16.50 11.64 -13.38
N PRO A 481 16.14 12.85 -12.89
CA PRO A 481 14.77 13.34 -12.90
C PRO A 481 14.13 13.19 -14.28
N ALA A 482 13.01 12.46 -14.33
CA ALA A 482 12.25 12.26 -15.55
C ALA A 482 11.92 13.63 -16.19
N PRO A 483 12.03 13.77 -17.52
CA PRO A 483 11.72 15.02 -18.18
C PRO A 483 10.25 15.36 -17.93
N ALA A 484 10.02 16.60 -17.52
CA ALA A 484 8.68 17.15 -17.35
C ALA A 484 7.84 16.83 -18.58
N LEU A 485 6.69 16.19 -18.37
CA LEU A 485 5.65 16.07 -19.39
C LEU A 485 5.36 17.48 -19.92
N GLN A 486 5.77 17.71 -21.16
CA GLN A 486 5.49 18.97 -21.86
C GLN A 486 4.00 18.98 -22.22
N ARG A 487 3.28 19.87 -21.54
CA ARG A 487 1.98 20.52 -21.82
C ARG A 487 0.83 19.66 -22.34
#